data_AF-A0A7X0LTG8-F1
#
_entry.id   AF-A0A7X0LTG8-F1
#
_cell.length_a   1.000
_cell.length_b   1.000
_cell.length_c   1.000
_cell.angle_alpha   90.00
_cell.angle_beta   90.00
_cell.angle_gamma   90.00
#
_symmetry.space_group_name_H-M   'P 1'
#
loop_
_entity.id
_entity.type
_entity.pdbx_description
1 polymer ?
#
loop_
_entity_poly.entity_id
_entity_poly.type
_entity_poly.pdbx_seq_one_letter_code
_entity_poly.pdbx_strand_id
1 'polypeptide(L)'
;MKFQIHTAIGHDAPPAPPLLDTHEAARAFVAALADLFQVEPARVIHDEYRAAGYVWTNVTVALPTVGEAVFTVDSRKAGPEALGLYLENKAVQFAWAESENIGQMLAQAIRAAACERAARTARQG
;
A
#
# COMPACT_ATOMS: atom_id res chain seq x y z
N MET A 1 -42.15 29.15 6.58
CA MET A 1 -41.48 28.15 7.46
C MET A 1 -39.98 28.36 7.34
N LYS A 2 -39.29 28.74 8.42
CA LYS A 2 -37.84 28.97 8.45
C LYS A 2 -37.16 27.69 8.94
N PHE A 3 -36.37 27.05 8.10
CA PHE A 3 -35.51 25.94 8.50
C PHE A 3 -34.30 26.51 9.24
N GLN A 4 -34.22 26.28 10.55
CA GLN A 4 -33.02 26.54 11.34
C GLN A 4 -32.06 25.37 11.13
N ILE A 5 -31.07 25.57 10.25
CA ILE A 5 -29.93 24.67 10.12
C ILE A 5 -29.06 24.87 11.37
N HIS A 6 -29.04 23.87 12.25
CA HIS A 6 -28.04 23.78 13.32
C HIS A 6 -26.73 23.30 12.70
N THR A 7 -25.91 24.23 12.20
CA THR A 7 -24.48 23.95 11.97
C THR A 7 -23.75 24.11 13.29
N ALA A 8 -23.67 23.01 14.04
CA ALA A 8 -22.74 22.86 15.14
C ALA A 8 -21.98 21.55 14.95
N ILE A 9 -20.91 21.57 14.14
CA ILE A 9 -19.68 20.81 14.41
C ILE A 9 -18.53 21.66 13.86
N GLY A 10 -17.80 22.31 14.76
CA GLY A 10 -16.53 22.91 14.43
C GLY A 10 -15.51 21.81 14.11
N HIS A 11 -14.80 21.99 13.00
CA HIS A 11 -13.47 21.42 12.85
C HIS A 11 -12.71 22.23 11.81
N ASP A 12 -12.11 23.34 12.25
CA ASP A 12 -10.98 23.98 11.57
C ASP A 12 -9.73 23.08 11.70
N ALA A 13 -9.86 21.79 11.38
CA ALA A 13 -8.69 20.97 11.15
C ALA A 13 -8.12 21.41 9.80
N PRO A 14 -6.83 21.81 9.73
CA PRO A 14 -6.19 22.05 8.45
C PRO A 14 -6.41 20.80 7.57
N PRO A 15 -6.64 20.96 6.25
CA PRO A 15 -6.72 19.82 5.36
C PRO A 15 -5.51 18.95 5.62
N ALA A 16 -5.75 17.69 6.01
CA ALA A 16 -4.67 16.74 6.21
C ALA A 16 -3.79 16.78 4.95
N PRO A 17 -2.44 16.80 5.11
CA PRO A 17 -1.53 16.79 3.97
C PRO A 17 -1.96 15.69 3.00
N PRO A 18 -1.78 15.89 1.67
CA PRO A 18 -2.41 15.08 0.65
C PRO A 18 -2.25 13.60 1.02
N LEU A 19 -3.40 12.96 1.25
CA LEU A 19 -3.51 11.51 1.34
C LEU A 19 -2.77 10.98 0.13
N LEU A 20 -1.72 10.20 0.37
CA LEU A 20 -1.01 9.40 -0.63
C LEU A 20 -1.87 9.14 -1.86
N ASP A 21 -1.43 9.56 -3.05
CA ASP A 21 -2.12 9.16 -4.28
C ASP A 21 -1.95 7.65 -4.46
N THR A 22 -2.97 6.91 -4.04
CA THR A 22 -2.97 5.45 -4.04
C THR A 22 -2.92 4.89 -5.45
N HIS A 23 -3.43 5.62 -6.46
CA HIS A 23 -3.37 5.20 -7.85
C HIS A 23 -1.98 5.40 -8.46
N GLU A 24 -1.31 6.50 -8.13
CA GLU A 24 0.09 6.71 -8.52
C GLU A 24 1.00 5.68 -7.86
N ALA A 25 0.88 5.51 -6.54
CA ALA A 25 1.63 4.51 -5.78
C ALA A 25 1.38 3.09 -6.32
N ALA A 26 0.14 2.75 -6.66
CA ALA A 26 -0.19 1.46 -7.25
C ALA A 26 0.46 1.23 -8.61
N ARG A 27 0.37 2.23 -9.51
CA ARG A 27 0.99 2.13 -10.84
C ARG A 27 2.51 1.94 -10.71
N ALA A 28 3.16 2.73 -9.87
CA ALA A 28 4.59 2.61 -9.65
C ALA A 28 4.97 1.28 -8.99
N PHE A 29 4.17 0.79 -8.03
CA PHE A 29 4.38 -0.50 -7.38
C PHE A 29 4.30 -1.66 -8.36
N VAL A 30 3.24 -1.71 -9.18
CA VAL A 30 3.04 -2.76 -10.20
C VAL A 30 4.18 -2.73 -11.22
N ALA A 31 4.54 -1.55 -11.73
CA ALA A 31 5.61 -1.40 -12.71
C ALA A 31 6.97 -1.83 -12.13
N ALA A 32 7.28 -1.40 -10.90
CA ALA A 32 8.52 -1.74 -10.23
C ALA A 32 8.60 -3.24 -9.90
N LEU A 33 7.51 -3.89 -9.48
CA LEU A 33 7.49 -5.34 -9.26
C LEU A 33 7.72 -6.10 -10.57
N ALA A 34 7.07 -5.68 -11.65
CA ALA A 34 7.23 -6.32 -12.95
C ALA A 34 8.68 -6.24 -13.44
N ASP A 35 9.31 -5.07 -13.28
CA ASP A 35 10.72 -4.85 -13.60
C ASP A 35 11.65 -5.66 -12.68
N LEU A 36 11.50 -5.56 -11.36
CA LEU A 36 12.41 -6.22 -10.41
C LEU A 36 12.42 -7.74 -10.52
N PHE A 37 11.26 -8.34 -10.84
CA PHE A 37 11.13 -9.79 -11.00
C PHE A 37 11.17 -10.24 -12.45
N GLN A 38 11.25 -9.32 -13.42
CA GLN A 38 11.24 -9.61 -14.86
C GLN A 38 10.06 -10.50 -15.27
N VAL A 39 8.88 -10.24 -14.69
CA VAL A 39 7.64 -10.98 -14.94
C VAL A 39 6.46 -10.03 -15.06
N GLU A 40 5.51 -10.36 -15.94
CA GLU A 40 4.23 -9.68 -15.93
C GLU A 40 3.38 -10.18 -14.75
N PRO A 41 2.71 -9.27 -14.01
CA PRO A 41 1.75 -9.66 -13.00
C PRO A 41 0.62 -10.49 -13.62
N ALA A 42 0.34 -11.65 -13.04
CA ALA A 42 -0.78 -12.49 -13.48
C ALA A 42 -2.13 -11.80 -13.21
N ARG A 43 -2.19 -10.95 -12.19
CA ARG A 43 -3.38 -10.23 -11.77
C ARG A 43 -3.02 -9.01 -10.94
N VAL A 44 -3.76 -7.91 -11.15
CA VAL A 44 -3.73 -6.72 -10.29
C VAL A 44 -5.16 -6.43 -9.84
N ILE A 45 -5.39 -6.31 -8.53
CA ILE A 45 -6.69 -5.99 -7.93
C ILE A 45 -6.54 -4.72 -7.11
N HIS A 46 -7.43 -3.76 -7.33
CA HIS A 46 -7.58 -2.57 -6.51
C HIS A 46 -8.90 -2.71 -5.76
N ASP A 47 -8.84 -2.81 -4.44
CA ASP A 47 -10.00 -2.92 -3.57
C ASP A 47 -10.06 -1.73 -2.62
N GLU A 48 -11.24 -1.12 -2.53
CA GLU A 48 -11.47 0.06 -1.70
C GLU A 48 -12.67 -0.19 -0.80
N TYR A 49 -12.42 -0.19 0.51
CA TYR A 49 -13.47 -0.21 1.52
C TYR A 49 -13.72 1.20 2.03
N ARG A 50 -14.98 1.67 1.92
CA ARG A 50 -15.40 3.00 2.36
C ARG A 50 -16.41 2.88 3.50
N ALA A 51 -16.13 3.55 4.61
CA ALA A 51 -17.04 3.70 5.74
C ALA A 51 -17.17 5.19 6.11
N ALA A 52 -18.16 5.55 6.94
CA ALA A 52 -18.39 6.94 7.32
C ALA A 52 -17.14 7.55 7.98
N GLY A 53 -16.41 8.38 7.23
CA GLY A 53 -15.22 9.10 7.68
C GLY A 53 -13.87 8.45 7.36
N TYR A 54 -13.81 7.28 6.70
CA TYR A 54 -12.52 6.71 6.29
C TYR A 54 -12.58 5.79 5.06
N VAL A 55 -11.43 5.64 4.42
CA VAL A 55 -11.18 4.78 3.26
C VAL A 55 -10.01 3.86 3.59
N TRP A 56 -10.18 2.58 3.31
CA TRP A 56 -9.11 1.60 3.32
C TRP A 56 -8.89 1.11 1.90
N THR A 57 -7.68 1.25 1.37
CA THR A 57 -7.34 0.78 0.01
C THR A 57 -6.37 -0.40 0.09
N ASN A 58 -6.62 -1.46 -0.67
CA ASN A 58 -5.71 -2.57 -0.88
C ASN A 58 -5.37 -2.67 -2.36
N VAL A 59 -4.10 -2.87 -2.67
CA VAL A 59 -3.64 -3.19 -4.02
C VAL A 59 -2.90 -4.51 -3.97
N THR A 60 -3.50 -5.52 -4.58
CA THR A 60 -2.95 -6.89 -4.64
C THR A 60 -2.38 -7.14 -6.02
N VAL A 61 -1.12 -7.55 -6.06
CA VAL A 61 -0.37 -7.90 -7.27
C VAL A 61 0.04 -9.37 -7.16
N ALA A 62 -0.52 -10.21 -8.02
CA ALA A 62 -0.16 -11.62 -8.10
C ALA A 62 1.02 -11.80 -9.04
N LEU A 63 2.16 -12.25 -8.52
CA LEU A 63 3.40 -12.49 -9.25
C LEU A 63 3.62 -14.00 -9.42
N PRO A 64 3.80 -14.51 -10.65
CA PRO A 64 3.91 -15.96 -10.91
C PRO A 64 4.96 -16.70 -10.06
N THR A 65 6.10 -16.05 -9.79
CA THR A 65 7.25 -16.67 -9.13
C THR A 65 7.33 -16.36 -7.63
N VAL A 66 6.69 -15.28 -7.19
CA VAL A 66 6.92 -14.71 -5.86
C VAL A 66 5.71 -14.89 -4.95
N GLY A 67 4.51 -14.98 -5.52
CA GLY A 67 3.24 -15.04 -4.79
C GLY A 67 2.48 -13.72 -4.84
N GLU A 68 1.57 -13.50 -3.90
CA GLU A 68 0.78 -12.27 -3.83
C GLU A 68 1.48 -11.20 -2.98
N ALA A 69 1.77 -10.07 -3.60
CA ALA A 69 2.24 -8.87 -2.92
C ALA A 69 1.07 -7.90 -2.74
N VAL A 70 0.88 -7.39 -1.53
CA VAL A 70 -0.22 -6.48 -1.19
C VAL A 70 0.34 -5.25 -0.49
N PHE A 71 0.01 -4.06 -0.97
CA PHE A 71 0.14 -2.87 -0.13
C PHE A 71 -1.23 -2.32 0.23
N THR A 72 -1.31 -1.73 1.42
CA THR A 72 -2.55 -1.26 2.02
C THR A 72 -2.40 0.18 2.49
N VAL A 73 -3.45 0.98 2.37
CA VAL A 73 -3.49 2.38 2.82
C VAL A 73 -4.71 2.58 3.72
N ASP A 74 -4.47 2.92 4.99
CA ASP A 74 -5.49 3.25 5.99
C ASP A 74 -5.60 4.76 6.16
N SER A 75 -6.67 5.37 5.65
CA SER A 75 -6.86 6.82 5.69
C SER A 75 -7.07 7.39 7.09
N ARG A 76 -7.23 6.54 8.12
CA ARG A 76 -7.35 6.99 9.53
C ARG A 76 -6.01 7.33 10.15
N LYS A 77 -4.92 6.93 9.51
CA LYS A 77 -3.55 7.11 9.99
C LYS A 77 -2.81 8.08 9.09
N ALA A 78 -1.67 8.58 9.56
CA ALA A 78 -0.80 9.48 8.81
C ALA A 78 0.62 8.90 8.73
N GLY A 79 1.34 9.31 7.70
CA GLY A 79 2.73 8.90 7.49
C GLY A 79 2.88 7.37 7.44
N PRO A 80 4.00 6.81 7.92
CA PRO A 80 4.32 5.39 7.79
C PRO A 80 3.29 4.43 8.35
N GLU A 81 2.55 4.83 9.37
CA GLU A 81 1.56 3.97 10.00
C GLU A 81 0.34 3.73 9.11
N ALA A 82 0.09 4.61 8.14
CA ALA A 82 -0.97 4.47 7.16
C ALA A 82 -0.69 3.37 6.13
N LEU A 83 0.58 2.98 5.96
CA LEU A 83 0.99 1.99 4.99
C LEU A 83 1.17 0.62 5.62
N GLY A 84 0.63 -0.40 4.95
CA GLY A 84 0.93 -1.80 5.22
C GLY A 84 1.49 -2.46 3.96
N LEU A 85 2.38 -3.43 4.15
CA LEU A 85 2.95 -4.23 3.06
C LEU A 85 2.96 -5.69 3.47
N TYR A 86 2.53 -6.55 2.55
CA TYR A 86 2.41 -7.98 2.78
C TYR A 86 2.92 -8.76 1.57
N LEU A 87 3.56 -9.89 1.84
CA LEU A 87 3.93 -10.90 0.86
C LEU A 87 3.35 -12.25 1.32
N GLU A 88 2.47 -12.84 0.52
CA GLU A 88 1.76 -14.08 0.85
C GLU A 88 1.10 -14.05 2.24
N ASN A 89 0.36 -12.97 2.52
CA ASN A 89 -0.30 -12.71 3.81
C ASN A 89 0.66 -12.55 5.02
N LYS A 90 1.98 -12.45 4.80
CA LYS A 90 2.95 -12.14 5.85
C LYS A 90 3.36 -10.67 5.77
N ALA A 91 3.32 -9.98 6.90
CA ALA A 91 3.74 -8.59 6.97
C ALA A 91 5.22 -8.43 6.59
N VAL A 92 5.50 -7.47 5.72
CA VAL A 92 6.84 -7.11 5.27
C VAL A 92 7.22 -5.79 5.93
N GLN A 93 8.38 -5.78 6.57
CA GLN A 93 8.95 -4.56 7.14
C GLN A 93 9.55 -3.72 6.01
N PHE A 94 9.36 -2.40 6.09
CA PHE A 94 9.94 -1.44 5.17
C PHE A 94 10.24 -0.14 5.92
N ALA A 95 11.22 0.62 5.44
CA ALA A 95 11.51 1.96 5.94
C ALA A 95 10.93 2.99 4.97
N TRP A 96 10.14 3.94 5.48
CA TRP A 96 9.64 5.03 4.65
C TRP A 96 10.74 6.07 4.43
N ALA A 97 11.04 6.38 3.17
CA ALA A 97 11.84 7.54 2.78
C ALA A 97 10.95 8.58 2.09
N GLU A 98 10.74 9.74 2.73
CA GLU A 98 9.77 10.77 2.29
C GLU A 98 10.08 11.39 0.90
N SER A 99 11.30 11.18 0.38
CA SER A 99 11.73 11.66 -0.92
C SER A 99 11.62 10.63 -2.06
N GLU A 100 11.16 9.41 -1.78
CA GLU A 100 11.14 8.33 -2.77
C GLU A 100 9.75 8.07 -3.35
N ASN A 101 9.70 7.54 -4.57
CA ASN A 101 8.48 7.01 -5.13
C ASN A 101 8.01 5.82 -4.25
N ILE A 102 6.88 6.00 -3.57
CA ILE A 102 6.36 5.04 -2.59
C ILE A 102 6.12 3.67 -3.22
N GLY A 103 5.60 3.61 -4.45
CA GLY A 103 5.41 2.34 -5.14
C GLY A 103 6.73 1.59 -5.39
N GLN A 104 7.78 2.31 -5.78
CA GLN A 104 9.11 1.73 -5.97
C GLN A 104 9.73 1.24 -4.65
N MET A 105 9.62 2.03 -3.59
CA MET A 105 10.09 1.68 -2.24
C MET A 105 9.42 0.40 -1.73
N LEU A 106 8.09 0.30 -1.87
CA LEU A 106 7.34 -0.90 -1.48
C LEU A 106 7.75 -2.12 -2.30
N ALA A 107 7.99 -1.97 -3.61
CA ALA A 107 8.42 -3.05 -4.47
C ALA A 107 9.83 -3.58 -4.09
N GLN A 108 10.74 -2.69 -3.71
CA GLN A 108 12.07 -3.07 -3.20
C GLN A 108 11.97 -3.86 -1.90
N ALA A 109 11.07 -3.48 -0.99
CA ALA A 109 10.84 -4.23 0.24
C ALA A 109 10.29 -5.65 -0.03
N ILE A 110 9.40 -5.80 -1.01
CA ILE A 110 8.95 -7.14 -1.48
C ILE A 110 10.12 -7.96 -2.02
N ARG A 111 10.99 -7.35 -2.83
CA ARG A 111 12.19 -8.03 -3.35
C ARG A 111 13.09 -8.51 -2.22
N ALA A 112 13.37 -7.67 -1.23
CA ALA A 112 14.18 -8.04 -0.08
C ALA A 112 13.57 -9.23 0.68
N ALA A 113 12.27 -9.16 0.98
CA ALA A 113 11.54 -10.23 1.66
C ALA A 113 11.54 -11.55 0.87
N ALA A 114 11.37 -11.48 -0.46
CA ALA A 114 11.41 -12.65 -1.33
C ALA A 114 12.80 -13.31 -1.35
N CYS A 115 13.87 -12.52 -1.42
CA CYS A 115 15.25 -13.01 -1.37
C CYS A 115 15.58 -13.67 -0.03
N GLU A 116 15.16 -13.07 1.09
CA GLU A 116 15.33 -13.68 2.41
C GLU A 116 14.63 -15.03 2.53
N ARG A 117 13.40 -15.14 1.98
CA ARG A 117 12.66 -16.40 1.96
C ARG A 117 13.45 -17.48 1.22
N ALA A 118 13.92 -17.18 0.01
CA ALA A 118 14.71 -18.11 -0.80
C ALA A 118 15.98 -18.57 -0.07
N ALA A 119 16.69 -17.65 0.59
CA ALA A 119 17.88 -17.97 1.37
C ALA A 119 17.59 -18.87 2.58
N ARG A 120 16.43 -18.71 3.25
CA ARG A 120 16.01 -19.59 4.35
C ARG A 120 15.68 -20.99 3.84
N THR A 121 14.96 -21.11 2.73
CA THR A 121 14.64 -22.41 2.12
C THR A 121 15.90 -23.16 1.71
N ALA A 122 16.88 -22.47 1.12
CA ALA A 122 18.15 -23.09 0.71
C ALA A 122 19.04 -23.58 1.87
N ARG A 123 18.79 -23.10 3.10
CA ARG A 123 19.52 -23.56 4.31
C ARG A 123 18.85 -24.73 5.02
N GLN A 124 17.61 -25.05 4.64
CA GLN A 124 16.81 -26.10 5.27
C GLN A 124 16.69 -27.38 4.43
N GLY A 125 17.15 -27.34 3.17
CA GLY A 125 17.27 -28.50 2.28
C GLY A 125 18.72 -28.94 2.14
#